data_AF-A0AB39ZKY7-F1
#
_entry.id   AF-A0AB39ZKY7-F1
#
_cell.length_a   1.000
_cell.length_b   1.000
_cell.length_c   1.000
_cell.angle_alpha   90.00
_cell.angle_beta   90.00
_cell.angle_gamma   90.00
#
_symmetry.space_group_name_H-M   'P 1'
#
loop_
_entity.id
_entity.type
_entity.pdbx_description
1 polymer ?
#
loop_
_entity_poly.entity_id
_entity_poly.type
_entity_poly.pdbx_seq_one_letter_code
_entity_poly.pdbx_strand_id
1 'polypeptide(L)'
;MQKRSGILIALCLWLSVRKSLALLPNESDIIDKCILNYGGLTPETAERLGRFKDWSVDYEEIPCFTRCYLADMFDFYNNSTGFDKDEVVQVFGEPVYNACQKKLELPGSELSSCQHAYEGFHCITNLENHPFTVIDNMANISQSAKTAMKECLQDVDQAKWKSFTAYGDYPVIEPIPCYTRCFLDKLHLFDQKTRLWKVGAMRQHLGVPAKGAVIRSCHLQRGKDRCATYYKQFTCHALAA
;
A
#
# COMPACT_ATOMS: atom_id res chain seq x y z
N MET A 1 -7.60 -38.30 -42.98
CA MET A 1 -6.16 -37.95 -43.08
C MET A 1 -5.82 -36.98 -41.97
N GLN A 2 -4.90 -37.43 -41.13
CA GLN A 2 -4.31 -36.77 -39.98
C GLN A 2 -3.05 -36.04 -40.46
N LYS A 3 -2.76 -34.85 -39.94
CA LYS A 3 -1.40 -34.42 -39.54
C LYS A 3 -1.50 -33.34 -38.46
N ARG A 4 -0.98 -33.69 -37.28
CA ARG A 4 -0.68 -32.83 -36.14
C ARG A 4 0.75 -32.27 -36.28
N SER A 5 1.03 -31.28 -35.43
CA SER A 5 2.33 -30.82 -34.92
C SER A 5 3.12 -29.91 -35.85
N GLY A 6 3.65 -28.77 -35.44
CA GLY A 6 3.81 -28.20 -34.09
C GLY A 6 5.07 -27.34 -34.10
N ILE A 7 5.07 -26.27 -33.30
CA ILE A 7 6.26 -25.58 -32.78
C ILE A 7 7.08 -24.80 -33.83
N LEU A 8 6.66 -23.56 -34.05
CA LEU A 8 7.53 -22.38 -34.11
C LEU A 8 6.76 -21.28 -33.36
N ILE A 9 6.86 -21.28 -32.03
CA ILE A 9 7.86 -20.50 -31.28
C ILE A 9 7.42 -19.04 -31.19
N ALA A 10 6.68 -18.76 -30.11
CA ALA A 10 7.17 -17.87 -29.06
C ALA A 10 7.67 -16.46 -29.48
N LEU A 11 7.00 -15.80 -30.42
CA LEU A 11 7.27 -14.38 -30.74
C LEU A 11 6.04 -13.46 -30.65
N CYS A 12 4.88 -13.97 -30.22
CA CYS A 12 3.74 -13.13 -29.79
C CYS A 12 3.64 -12.97 -28.26
N LEU A 13 4.68 -13.36 -27.54
CA LEU A 13 4.86 -13.09 -26.09
C LEU A 13 5.96 -12.05 -25.83
N TRP A 14 6.26 -11.21 -26.82
CA TRP A 14 7.06 -10.00 -26.59
C TRP A 14 6.11 -8.82 -26.37
N LEU A 15 6.20 -8.27 -25.17
CA LEU A 15 5.69 -6.96 -24.69
C LEU A 15 4.40 -6.94 -23.86
N SER A 16 3.82 -8.08 -23.48
CA SER A 16 2.88 -8.11 -22.35
C SER A 16 3.66 -8.28 -21.05
N VAL A 17 3.46 -7.36 -20.10
CA VAL A 17 4.10 -7.27 -18.78
C VAL A 17 5.41 -6.47 -18.74
N ARG A 18 5.37 -5.20 -19.16
CA ARG A 18 5.84 -4.17 -18.22
C ARG A 18 4.66 -3.89 -17.31
N LYS A 19 4.84 -4.01 -16.00
CA LYS A 19 3.92 -3.43 -15.01
C LYS A 19 3.72 -1.96 -15.42
N SER A 20 2.60 -1.64 -16.04
CA SER A 20 2.21 -0.25 -16.24
C SER A 20 1.84 0.27 -14.86
N LEU A 21 2.82 0.85 -14.16
CA LEU A 21 2.52 2.04 -13.37
C LEU A 21 1.88 2.99 -14.37
N ALA A 22 0.56 3.12 -14.32
CA ALA A 22 -0.13 4.12 -15.09
C ALA A 22 0.41 5.46 -14.59
N LEU A 23 1.17 6.16 -15.43
CA LEU A 23 1.66 7.49 -15.12
C LEU A 23 0.46 8.42 -14.98
N LEU A 24 0.54 9.33 -14.01
CA LEU A 24 -0.44 10.40 -13.86
C LEU A 24 -0.43 11.29 -15.12
N PRO A 25 -1.54 12.00 -15.40
CA PRO A 25 -1.57 12.97 -16.50
C PRO A 25 -0.38 13.93 -16.42
N ASN A 26 0.34 14.11 -17.53
CA ASN A 26 1.51 14.99 -17.68
C ASN A 26 2.76 14.58 -16.86
N GLU A 27 2.75 13.45 -16.16
CA GLU A 27 3.86 13.04 -15.30
C GLU A 27 5.15 12.81 -16.08
N SER A 28 5.07 12.22 -17.29
CA SER A 28 6.24 12.07 -18.17
C SER A 28 6.87 13.42 -18.51
N ASP A 29 6.06 14.39 -18.91
CA ASP A 29 6.54 15.72 -19.32
C ASP A 29 7.20 16.46 -18.15
N ILE A 30 6.66 16.29 -16.94
CA ILE A 30 7.21 16.90 -15.72
C ILE A 30 8.50 16.21 -15.30
N ILE A 31 8.56 14.88 -15.36
CA ILE A 31 9.81 14.13 -15.11
C ILE A 31 10.88 14.60 -16.09
N ASP A 32 10.58 14.64 -17.39
CA ASP A 32 11.51 15.07 -18.44
C ASP A 32 12.02 16.49 -18.20
N LYS A 33 11.12 17.42 -17.83
CA LYS A 33 11.47 18.79 -17.44
C LYS A 33 12.45 18.81 -16.26
N CYS A 34 12.19 18.02 -15.22
CA CYS A 34 12.97 18.03 -13.98
C CYS A 34 14.36 17.38 -14.11
N ILE A 35 14.53 16.44 -15.05
CA ILE A 35 15.83 15.77 -15.30
C ILE A 35 16.61 16.36 -16.48
N LEU A 36 16.04 17.32 -17.21
CA LEU A 36 16.63 17.89 -18.42
C LEU A 36 18.06 18.41 -18.20
N ASN A 37 18.29 19.11 -17.09
CA ASN A 37 19.61 19.66 -16.74
C ASN A 37 20.60 18.60 -16.22
N TYR A 38 20.16 17.35 -16.06
CA TYR A 38 20.94 16.22 -15.55
C TYR A 38 21.15 15.12 -16.60
N GLY A 39 21.09 15.48 -17.89
CA GLY A 39 21.30 14.57 -19.01
C GLY A 39 20.02 13.98 -19.61
N GLY A 40 18.84 14.39 -19.11
CA GLY A 40 17.55 13.97 -19.65
C GLY A 40 17.18 12.52 -19.32
N LEU A 41 16.12 12.04 -19.95
CA LEU A 41 15.64 10.67 -19.78
C LEU A 41 16.54 9.68 -20.53
N THR A 42 17.47 9.08 -19.79
CA THR A 42 18.31 7.97 -20.26
C THR A 42 17.88 6.66 -19.59
N PRO A 43 18.28 5.48 -20.11
CA PRO A 43 18.03 4.21 -19.41
C PRO A 43 18.56 4.19 -17.97
N GLU A 44 19.71 4.81 -17.72
CA GLU A 44 20.30 4.95 -16.37
C GLU A 44 19.43 5.85 -15.49
N THR A 45 19.04 7.04 -15.97
CA THR A 45 18.16 7.96 -15.23
C THR A 45 16.81 7.30 -14.90
N ALA A 46 16.24 6.57 -15.87
CA ALA A 46 14.99 5.85 -15.70
C ALA A 46 15.11 4.71 -14.68
N GLU A 47 16.22 3.97 -14.68
CA GLU A 47 16.50 2.95 -13.67
C GLU A 47 16.58 3.58 -12.27
N ARG A 48 17.32 4.68 -12.13
CA ARG A 48 17.46 5.40 -10.85
C ARG A 48 16.10 5.87 -10.33
N LEU A 49 15.30 6.52 -11.17
CA LEU A 49 13.93 6.93 -10.81
C LEU A 49 13.04 5.75 -10.43
N GLY A 50 13.16 4.61 -11.14
CA GLY A 50 12.39 3.40 -10.86
C GLY A 50 12.68 2.76 -9.50
N ARG A 51 13.83 3.08 -8.89
CA ARG A 51 14.24 2.64 -7.55
C ARG A 51 14.31 3.78 -6.54
N PHE A 52 13.50 4.83 -6.71
CA PHE A 52 13.48 6.00 -5.83
C PHE A 52 13.41 5.66 -4.33
N LYS A 53 12.61 4.66 -3.94
CA LYS A 53 12.47 4.23 -2.53
C LYS A 53 13.73 3.55 -1.97
N ASP A 54 14.62 3.09 -2.83
CA ASP A 54 15.89 2.46 -2.47
C ASP A 54 17.04 3.48 -2.40
N TRP A 55 16.77 4.76 -2.67
CA TRP A 55 17.77 5.82 -2.54
C TRP A 55 18.15 6.03 -1.06
N SER A 56 19.31 6.62 -0.83
CA SER A 56 19.78 6.90 0.52
C SER A 56 18.85 7.89 1.23
N VAL A 57 18.56 7.67 2.50
CA VAL A 57 17.77 8.60 3.30
C VAL A 57 18.43 9.99 3.39
N ASP A 58 19.74 10.07 3.23
CA ASP A 58 20.54 11.28 3.47
C ASP A 58 20.98 12.01 2.20
N TYR A 59 20.76 11.44 1.01
CA TYR A 59 21.09 12.13 -0.23
C TYR A 59 20.20 11.73 -1.40
N GLU A 60 19.88 12.74 -2.22
CA GLU A 60 19.14 12.58 -3.45
C GLU A 60 20.08 12.21 -4.60
N GLU A 61 19.77 11.13 -5.32
CA GLU A 61 20.61 10.67 -6.42
C GLU A 61 20.61 11.65 -7.61
N ILE A 62 19.44 12.17 -7.97
CA ILE A 62 19.29 13.17 -9.04
C ILE A 62 19.09 14.54 -8.36
N PRO A 63 20.06 15.46 -8.43
CA PRO A 63 20.02 16.67 -7.62
C PRO A 63 18.74 17.48 -7.83
N CYS A 64 18.07 17.86 -6.74
CA CYS A 64 16.85 18.69 -6.73
C CYS A 64 15.67 18.15 -7.55
N PHE A 65 15.68 16.87 -7.94
CA PHE A 65 14.62 16.27 -8.74
C PHE A 65 13.28 16.31 -7.99
N THR A 66 13.26 15.87 -6.75
CA THR A 66 12.07 15.73 -5.91
C THR A 66 11.38 17.07 -5.73
N ARG A 67 12.14 18.13 -5.42
CA ARG A 67 11.57 19.47 -5.30
C ARG A 67 10.89 19.93 -6.60
N CYS A 68 11.55 19.72 -7.75
CA CYS A 68 10.99 20.08 -9.05
C CYS A 68 9.72 19.29 -9.35
N TYR A 69 9.79 17.96 -9.18
CA TYR A 69 8.69 17.04 -9.43
C TYR A 69 7.47 17.37 -8.56
N LEU A 70 7.67 17.56 -7.26
CA LEU A 70 6.58 17.86 -6.33
C LEU A 70 5.89 19.18 -6.64
N ALA A 71 6.65 20.24 -6.88
CA ALA A 71 6.10 21.58 -7.10
C ALA A 71 5.28 21.69 -8.41
N ASP A 72 5.52 20.81 -9.38
CA ASP A 72 4.81 20.79 -10.65
C ASP A 72 3.70 19.72 -10.70
N MET A 73 3.76 18.68 -9.86
CA MET A 73 2.80 17.56 -9.87
C MET A 73 1.71 17.65 -8.80
N PHE A 74 1.98 18.24 -7.64
CA PHE A 74 1.11 18.07 -6.48
C PHE A 74 0.86 19.36 -5.71
N ASP A 75 -0.40 19.56 -5.31
CA ASP A 75 -0.83 20.70 -4.52
C ASP A 75 -0.33 20.64 -3.06
N PHE A 76 0.10 19.46 -2.59
CA PHE A 76 0.60 19.28 -1.23
C PHE A 76 2.01 19.84 -1.00
N TYR A 77 2.68 20.37 -2.03
CA TYR A 77 4.04 20.91 -1.91
C TYR A 77 4.20 22.23 -2.69
N ASN A 78 4.82 23.21 -2.05
CA ASN A 78 5.14 24.49 -2.64
C ASN A 78 6.62 24.86 -2.43
N ASN A 79 7.25 25.42 -3.46
CA ASN A 79 8.67 25.81 -3.42
C ASN A 79 9.02 26.86 -2.36
N SER A 80 8.05 27.65 -1.90
CA SER A 80 8.22 28.71 -0.91
C SER A 80 7.76 28.31 0.49
N THR A 81 6.69 27.52 0.60
CA THR A 81 6.08 27.16 1.89
C THR A 81 6.29 25.70 2.30
N GLY A 82 6.90 24.86 1.45
CA GLY A 82 7.15 23.45 1.75
C GLY A 82 5.89 22.59 1.65
N PHE A 83 5.80 21.57 2.49
CA PHE A 83 4.67 20.66 2.54
C PHE A 83 3.46 21.30 3.22
N ASP A 84 2.29 21.23 2.58
CA ASP A 84 1.02 21.60 3.18
C ASP A 84 0.49 20.42 4.02
N LYS A 85 0.27 20.67 5.32
CA LYS A 85 -0.18 19.63 6.24
C LYS A 85 -1.54 19.05 5.84
N ASP A 86 -2.51 19.90 5.53
CA ASP A 86 -3.89 19.46 5.33
C ASP A 86 -3.97 18.65 4.02
N GLU A 87 -3.25 19.07 2.99
CA GLU A 87 -3.15 18.32 1.73
C GLU A 87 -2.38 17.00 1.89
N VAL A 88 -1.27 16.97 2.64
CA VAL A 88 -0.56 15.70 2.93
C VAL A 88 -1.45 14.74 3.71
N VAL A 89 -2.19 15.23 4.72
CA VAL A 89 -3.14 14.41 5.50
C VAL A 89 -4.28 13.92 4.62
N GLN A 90 -4.78 14.75 3.71
CA GLN A 90 -5.84 14.38 2.77
C GLN A 90 -5.40 13.27 1.81
N VAL A 91 -4.17 13.34 1.28
CA VAL A 91 -3.67 12.38 0.29
C VAL A 91 -3.16 11.09 0.94
N PHE A 92 -2.39 11.19 2.02
CA PHE A 92 -1.66 10.05 2.60
C PHE A 92 -2.18 9.59 3.97
N GLY A 93 -3.05 10.39 4.60
CA GLY A 93 -3.58 10.12 5.93
C GLY A 93 -2.72 10.68 7.07
N GLU A 94 -3.38 11.01 8.17
CA GLU A 94 -2.75 11.55 9.38
C GLU A 94 -1.63 10.66 9.97
N PRO A 95 -1.76 9.32 10.01
CA PRO A 95 -0.66 8.40 10.37
C PRO A 95 0.64 8.59 9.57
N VAL A 96 0.58 8.79 8.25
CA VAL A 96 1.79 9.05 7.43
C VAL A 96 2.37 10.40 7.81
N TYR A 97 1.52 11.43 7.87
CA TYR A 97 1.95 12.78 8.26
C TYR A 97 2.66 12.78 9.61
N ASN A 98 2.03 12.19 10.64
CA ASN A 98 2.57 12.15 12.00
C ASN A 98 3.90 11.40 12.08
N ALA A 99 4.06 10.31 11.31
CA ALA A 99 5.31 9.57 11.26
C ALA A 99 6.44 10.35 10.55
N CYS A 100 6.10 11.17 9.56
CA CYS A 100 7.05 11.99 8.79
C CYS A 100 7.18 13.43 9.30
N GLN A 101 6.44 13.83 10.34
CA GLN A 101 6.23 15.24 10.72
C GLN A 101 7.54 16.05 10.78
N LYS A 102 8.56 15.52 11.45
CA LYS A 102 9.86 16.19 11.62
C LYS A 102 10.57 16.50 10.30
N LYS A 103 10.31 15.72 9.24
CA LYS A 103 10.88 15.90 7.90
C LYS A 103 9.98 16.75 6.98
N LEU A 104 8.70 16.91 7.34
CA LEU A 104 7.73 17.69 6.57
C LEU A 104 7.67 19.16 7.02
N GLU A 105 7.83 19.41 8.32
CA GLU A 105 7.90 20.76 8.87
C GLU A 105 9.06 21.55 8.23
N LEU A 106 8.83 22.84 7.97
CA LEU A 106 9.84 23.70 7.36
C LEU A 106 11.10 23.68 8.22
N PRO A 107 12.28 23.43 7.62
CA PRO A 107 13.52 23.41 8.35
C PRO A 107 13.88 24.82 8.83
N GLY A 108 14.72 24.89 9.86
CA GLY A 108 15.49 26.11 10.13
C GLY A 108 16.45 26.43 8.98
N SER A 109 17.29 27.46 9.14
CA SER A 109 18.22 27.96 8.10
C SER A 109 19.30 26.97 7.63
N GLU A 110 19.33 25.74 8.13
CA GLU A 110 20.42 24.77 7.92
C GLU A 110 20.16 23.81 6.74
N LEU A 111 18.91 23.58 6.33
CA LEU A 111 18.56 22.60 5.30
C LEU A 111 18.20 23.30 3.98
N SER A 112 18.73 22.81 2.85
CA SER A 112 18.33 23.31 1.54
C SER A 112 16.88 22.92 1.20
N SER A 113 16.18 23.73 0.40
CA SER A 113 14.82 23.43 -0.04
C SER A 113 14.72 22.13 -0.85
N CYS A 114 15.77 21.76 -1.59
CA CYS A 114 15.83 20.47 -2.29
C CYS A 114 15.93 19.29 -1.32
N GLN A 115 16.80 19.40 -0.32
CA GLN A 115 16.96 18.35 0.69
C GLN A 115 15.70 18.20 1.54
N HIS A 116 15.03 19.30 1.90
CA HIS A 116 13.73 19.26 2.58
C HIS A 116 12.67 18.50 1.78
N ALA A 117 12.51 18.85 0.49
CA ALA A 117 11.58 18.15 -0.40
C ALA A 117 11.89 16.66 -0.49
N TYR A 118 13.17 16.33 -0.67
CA TYR A 118 13.64 14.96 -0.77
C TYR A 118 13.37 14.16 0.50
N GLU A 119 13.84 14.62 1.66
CA GLU A 119 13.68 13.89 2.91
C GLU A 119 12.21 13.70 3.30
N GLY A 120 11.38 14.73 3.10
CA GLY A 120 9.95 14.67 3.38
C GLY A 120 9.23 13.66 2.50
N PHE A 121 9.42 13.73 1.18
CA PHE A 121 8.74 12.84 0.25
C PHE A 121 9.29 11.42 0.24
N HIS A 122 10.60 11.26 0.46
CA HIS A 122 11.21 9.95 0.66
C HIS A 122 10.65 9.27 1.94
N CYS A 123 10.37 10.04 3.01
CA CYS A 123 9.66 9.51 4.18
C CYS A 123 8.23 9.06 3.83
N ILE A 124 7.45 9.94 3.17
CA ILE A 124 6.05 9.66 2.78
C ILE A 124 5.97 8.39 1.94
N THR A 125 6.75 8.30 0.86
CA THR A 125 6.72 7.17 -0.08
C THR A 125 7.18 5.86 0.56
N ASN A 126 8.03 5.90 1.58
CA ASN A 126 8.41 4.71 2.34
C ASN A 126 7.34 4.27 3.35
N LEU A 127 6.49 5.19 3.82
CA LEU A 127 5.47 4.90 4.84
C LEU A 127 4.05 4.74 4.31
N GLU A 128 3.71 5.27 3.14
CA GLU A 128 2.35 5.23 2.56
C GLU A 128 1.81 3.79 2.42
N ASN A 129 2.69 2.85 2.12
CA ASN A 129 2.38 1.42 1.93
C ASN A 129 2.91 0.55 3.07
N HIS A 130 3.48 1.17 4.11
CA HIS A 130 3.96 0.44 5.27
C HIS A 130 2.75 -0.12 6.04
N PRO A 131 2.71 -1.43 6.33
CA PRO A 131 1.49 -2.06 6.84
C PRO A 131 0.92 -1.43 8.11
N PHE A 132 1.77 -0.97 9.03
CA PHE A 132 1.33 -0.33 10.27
C PHE A 132 0.59 0.97 9.99
N THR A 133 1.07 1.75 9.02
CA THR A 133 0.45 3.00 8.59
C THR A 133 -0.84 2.73 7.83
N VAL A 134 -0.84 1.72 6.96
CA VAL A 134 -2.06 1.27 6.27
C VAL A 134 -3.14 0.85 7.28
N ILE A 135 -2.79 0.08 8.32
CA ILE A 135 -3.71 -0.32 9.40
C ILE A 135 -4.25 0.91 10.14
N ASP A 136 -3.40 1.88 10.45
CA ASP A 136 -3.85 3.11 11.12
C ASP A 136 -4.78 3.96 10.26
N ASN A 137 -4.57 3.96 8.94
CA ASN A 137 -5.39 4.67 7.97
C ASN A 137 -6.74 4.00 7.68
N MET A 138 -6.97 2.75 8.10
CA MET A 138 -8.24 2.07 7.85
C MET A 138 -9.40 2.78 8.53
N ALA A 139 -10.37 3.23 7.73
CA ALA A 139 -11.63 3.78 8.19
C ALA A 139 -12.58 2.67 8.66
N ASN A 140 -13.55 3.02 9.51
CA ASN A 140 -14.64 2.13 9.95
C ASN A 140 -14.19 0.84 10.67
N ILE A 141 -12.98 0.82 11.24
CA ILE A 141 -12.51 -0.25 12.14
C ILE A 141 -12.17 0.32 13.51
N SER A 142 -12.35 -0.48 14.56
CA SER A 142 -12.12 -0.04 15.94
C SER A 142 -10.63 0.01 16.28
N GLN A 143 -10.26 0.81 17.28
CA GLN A 143 -8.87 0.85 17.76
C GLN A 143 -8.37 -0.52 18.23
N SER A 144 -9.21 -1.32 18.89
CA SER A 144 -8.85 -2.68 19.29
C SER A 144 -8.58 -3.61 18.09
N ALA A 145 -9.26 -3.42 16.95
CA ALA A 145 -8.98 -4.16 15.74
C ALA A 145 -7.63 -3.75 15.14
N LYS A 146 -7.36 -2.44 15.06
CA LYS A 146 -6.04 -1.93 14.64
C LYS A 146 -4.92 -2.50 15.49
N THR A 147 -5.07 -2.51 16.81
CA THR A 147 -4.10 -3.11 17.73
C THR A 147 -3.92 -4.61 17.47
N ALA A 148 -5.00 -5.38 17.38
CA ALA A 148 -4.91 -6.83 17.11
C ALA A 148 -4.23 -7.13 15.77
N MET A 149 -4.54 -6.34 14.73
CA MET A 149 -3.92 -6.43 13.41
C MET A 149 -2.41 -6.14 13.46
N LYS A 150 -1.99 -5.11 14.19
CA LYS A 150 -0.57 -4.77 14.37
C LYS A 150 0.19 -5.82 15.17
N GLU A 151 -0.37 -6.28 16.29
CA GLU A 151 0.24 -7.34 17.11
C GLU A 151 0.46 -8.61 16.29
N CYS A 152 -0.54 -9.04 15.52
CA CYS A 152 -0.40 -10.20 14.64
C CYS A 152 0.62 -10.01 13.51
N LEU A 153 0.89 -8.76 13.11
CA LEU A 153 1.86 -8.47 12.07
C LEU A 153 3.30 -8.44 12.63
N GLN A 154 3.48 -8.13 13.91
CA GLN A 154 4.80 -8.19 14.57
C GLN A 154 5.41 -9.60 14.52
N ASP A 155 4.57 -10.63 14.52
CA ASP A 155 5.00 -12.04 14.40
C ASP A 155 5.28 -12.47 12.95
N VAL A 156 5.04 -11.60 11.97
CA VAL A 156 5.23 -11.88 10.54
C VAL A 156 6.61 -11.35 10.11
N ASP A 157 7.37 -12.20 9.44
CA ASP A 157 8.62 -11.84 8.76
C ASP A 157 8.44 -10.57 7.91
N GLN A 158 9.28 -9.56 8.16
CA GLN A 158 9.26 -8.27 7.48
C GLN A 158 9.35 -8.41 5.95
N ALA A 159 10.02 -9.44 5.42
CA ALA A 159 10.08 -9.69 3.99
C ALA A 159 8.70 -9.94 3.34
N LYS A 160 7.71 -10.35 4.15
CA LYS A 160 6.32 -10.58 3.72
C LYS A 160 5.44 -9.34 3.81
N TRP A 161 5.87 -8.28 4.50
CA TRP A 161 5.09 -7.06 4.72
C TRP A 161 4.69 -6.38 3.41
N LYS A 162 5.52 -6.47 2.37
CA LYS A 162 5.18 -6.01 1.01
C LYS A 162 3.90 -6.64 0.43
N SER A 163 3.47 -7.78 0.95
CA SER A 163 2.25 -8.48 0.52
C SER A 163 1.01 -7.97 1.24
N PHE A 164 1.15 -7.08 2.22
CA PHE A 164 0.03 -6.57 3.01
C PHE A 164 -0.95 -5.74 2.17
N THR A 165 -0.45 -4.93 1.24
CA THR A 165 -1.29 -4.09 0.35
C THR A 165 -2.28 -4.92 -0.46
N ALA A 166 -1.93 -6.16 -0.81
CA ALA A 166 -2.80 -7.07 -1.54
C ALA A 166 -4.08 -7.44 -0.76
N TYR A 167 -4.17 -7.22 0.55
CA TYR A 167 -5.43 -7.44 1.29
C TYR A 167 -6.56 -6.49 0.84
N GLY A 168 -6.24 -5.31 0.30
CA GLY A 168 -7.24 -4.35 -0.20
C GLY A 168 -8.10 -4.90 -1.33
N ASP A 169 -7.55 -5.82 -2.13
CA ASP A 169 -8.24 -6.43 -3.28
C ASP A 169 -9.02 -7.71 -2.93
N TYR A 170 -9.02 -8.11 -1.65
CA TYR A 170 -9.63 -9.37 -1.18
C TYR A 170 -9.28 -10.60 -2.05
N PRO A 171 -7.98 -10.91 -2.27
CA PRO A 171 -7.57 -12.00 -3.13
C PRO A 171 -8.11 -13.35 -2.67
N VAL A 172 -8.17 -14.33 -3.56
CA VAL A 172 -8.69 -15.68 -3.23
C VAL A 172 -7.77 -16.41 -2.23
N ILE A 173 -6.47 -16.12 -2.29
CA ILE A 173 -5.44 -16.69 -1.42
C ILE A 173 -4.95 -15.60 -0.48
N GLU A 174 -4.88 -15.95 0.80
CA GLU A 174 -4.39 -15.05 1.84
C GLU A 174 -2.95 -14.60 1.56
N PRO A 175 -2.68 -13.29 1.40
CA PRO A 175 -1.34 -12.79 1.05
C PRO A 175 -0.28 -13.09 2.10
N ILE A 176 -0.65 -13.00 3.38
CA ILE A 176 0.23 -13.30 4.52
C ILE A 176 -0.36 -14.50 5.26
N PRO A 177 0.28 -15.68 5.21
CA PRO A 177 -0.29 -16.90 5.77
C PRO A 177 -0.75 -16.76 7.23
N CYS A 178 -2.00 -17.13 7.49
CA CYS A 178 -2.63 -17.15 8.82
C CYS A 178 -2.81 -15.80 9.54
N TYR A 179 -2.47 -14.68 8.90
CA TYR A 179 -2.58 -13.35 9.48
C TYR A 179 -4.04 -12.99 9.85
N THR A 180 -4.97 -13.28 8.95
CA THR A 180 -6.41 -13.04 9.13
C THR A 180 -6.94 -13.81 10.32
N ARG A 181 -6.58 -15.09 10.42
CA ARG A 181 -6.98 -15.89 11.57
C ARG A 181 -6.44 -15.31 12.88
N CYS A 182 -5.20 -14.83 12.91
CA CYS A 182 -4.58 -14.30 14.11
C CYS A 182 -5.40 -13.14 14.70
N PHE A 183 -5.72 -12.10 13.91
CA PHE A 183 -6.43 -10.94 14.48
C PHE A 183 -7.91 -11.27 14.76
N LEU A 184 -8.53 -12.17 13.99
CA LEU A 184 -9.89 -12.64 14.27
C LEU A 184 -9.99 -13.43 15.58
N ASP A 185 -8.97 -14.25 15.89
CA ASP A 185 -8.88 -15.00 17.13
C ASP A 185 -8.64 -14.06 18.33
N LYS A 186 -7.77 -13.03 18.19
CA LYS A 186 -7.55 -11.98 19.21
C LYS A 186 -8.80 -11.14 19.49
N LEU A 187 -9.60 -10.86 18.47
CA LEU A 187 -10.87 -10.15 18.59
C LEU A 187 -12.03 -11.07 19.02
N HIS A 188 -11.76 -12.37 19.22
CA HIS A 188 -12.74 -13.38 19.61
C HIS A 188 -13.98 -13.44 18.71
N LEU A 189 -13.78 -13.22 17.40
CA LEU A 189 -14.86 -13.08 16.40
C LEU A 189 -15.43 -14.40 15.91
N PHE A 190 -14.75 -15.51 16.21
CA PHE A 190 -15.24 -16.86 15.94
C PHE A 190 -15.29 -17.66 17.24
N ASP A 191 -16.46 -18.21 17.56
CA ASP A 191 -16.61 -19.10 18.68
C ASP A 191 -16.22 -20.53 18.26
N GLN A 192 -15.13 -21.05 18.84
CA GLN A 192 -14.65 -22.40 18.55
C GLN A 192 -15.61 -23.50 19.02
N LYS A 193 -16.38 -23.25 20.08
CA LYS A 193 -17.30 -24.25 20.67
C LYS A 193 -18.55 -24.39 19.81
N THR A 194 -19.19 -23.26 19.49
CA THR A 194 -20.42 -23.25 18.68
C THR A 194 -20.15 -23.26 17.18
N ARG A 195 -18.91 -23.00 16.76
CA ARG A 195 -18.47 -22.87 15.36
C ARG A 195 -19.20 -21.76 14.62
N LEU A 196 -19.59 -20.70 15.34
CA LEU A 196 -20.34 -19.56 14.82
C LEU A 196 -19.49 -18.28 14.81
N TRP A 197 -19.71 -17.46 13.79
CA TRP A 197 -19.17 -16.11 13.70
C TRP A 197 -19.99 -15.14 14.54
N LYS A 198 -19.31 -14.32 15.35
CA LYS A 198 -19.93 -13.25 16.13
C LYS A 198 -20.13 -12.01 15.27
N VAL A 199 -21.10 -12.06 14.36
CA VAL A 199 -21.36 -11.03 13.36
C VAL A 199 -21.55 -9.63 13.98
N GLY A 200 -22.17 -9.53 15.16
CA GLY A 200 -22.30 -8.25 15.88
C GLY A 200 -20.95 -7.65 16.27
N ALA A 201 -20.06 -8.48 16.82
CA ALA A 201 -18.70 -8.06 17.17
C ALA A 201 -17.85 -7.77 15.92
N MET A 202 -18.06 -8.51 14.83
CA MET A 202 -17.39 -8.23 13.55
C MET A 202 -17.76 -6.82 13.05
N ARG A 203 -19.04 -6.44 13.10
CA ARG A 203 -19.47 -5.09 12.70
C ARG A 203 -18.88 -4.01 13.60
N GLN A 204 -18.85 -4.27 14.91
CA GLN A 204 -18.29 -3.33 15.88
C GLN A 204 -16.78 -3.11 15.68
N HIS A 205 -16.03 -4.17 15.41
CA HIS A 205 -14.57 -4.10 15.33
C HIS A 205 -14.04 -3.82 13.93
N LEU A 206 -14.67 -4.38 12.90
CA LEU A 206 -14.15 -4.41 11.54
C LEU A 206 -15.08 -3.73 10.52
N GLY A 207 -16.22 -3.18 10.95
CA GLY A 207 -17.18 -2.52 10.07
C GLY A 207 -17.93 -3.45 9.12
N VAL A 208 -17.71 -4.77 9.20
CA VAL A 208 -18.26 -5.78 8.29
C VAL A 208 -19.01 -6.88 9.04
N PRO A 209 -20.00 -7.53 8.41
CA PRO A 209 -20.60 -7.23 7.11
C PRO A 209 -21.51 -6.00 7.18
N ALA A 210 -21.89 -5.42 6.03
CA ALA A 210 -22.86 -4.34 5.97
C ALA A 210 -24.20 -4.70 6.69
N LYS A 211 -24.94 -3.69 7.13
CA LYS A 211 -26.24 -3.90 7.76
C LYS A 211 -27.23 -4.43 6.71
N GLY A 212 -27.82 -5.58 6.96
CA GLY A 212 -28.72 -6.26 6.02
C GLY A 212 -28.05 -7.30 5.12
N ALA A 213 -26.72 -7.40 5.15
CA ALA A 213 -25.98 -8.25 4.24
C ALA A 213 -26.33 -9.74 4.30
N VAL A 214 -26.38 -10.39 3.12
CA VAL A 214 -26.70 -11.82 2.99
C VAL A 214 -25.46 -12.68 3.25
N ILE A 215 -25.29 -13.08 4.51
CA ILE A 215 -24.09 -13.83 4.96
C ILE A 215 -24.31 -15.34 5.19
N ARG A 216 -25.50 -15.86 4.88
CA ARG A 216 -25.86 -17.25 5.21
C ARG A 216 -24.93 -18.27 4.55
N SER A 217 -24.39 -17.99 3.37
CA SER A 217 -23.48 -18.91 2.65
C SER A 217 -22.03 -18.82 3.10
N CYS A 218 -21.63 -17.79 3.86
CA CYS A 218 -20.21 -17.56 4.16
C CYS A 218 -19.59 -18.70 4.98
N HIS A 219 -20.32 -19.28 5.93
CA HIS A 219 -19.83 -20.42 6.72
C HIS A 219 -19.54 -21.69 5.90
N LEU A 220 -20.09 -21.78 4.67
CA LEU A 220 -19.86 -22.91 3.75
C LEU A 220 -18.51 -22.84 3.05
N GLN A 221 -17.85 -21.67 3.06
CA GLN A 221 -16.55 -21.53 2.42
C GLN A 221 -15.51 -22.40 3.14
N ARG A 222 -14.75 -23.18 2.36
CA ARG A 222 -13.69 -24.08 2.84
C ARG A 222 -12.36 -23.78 2.15
N GLY A 223 -11.30 -23.77 2.96
CA GLY A 223 -9.92 -23.69 2.50
C GLY A 223 -9.21 -25.03 2.64
N LYS A 224 -7.98 -25.09 2.11
CA LYS A 224 -7.08 -26.25 2.26
C LYS A 224 -6.70 -26.55 3.71
N ASP A 225 -6.74 -25.53 4.57
CA ASP A 225 -6.40 -25.59 5.99
C ASP A 225 -7.31 -24.65 6.80
N ARG A 226 -7.07 -24.56 8.11
CA ARG A 226 -7.85 -23.71 9.02
C ARG A 226 -7.69 -22.22 8.70
N CYS A 227 -6.49 -21.75 8.37
CA CYS A 227 -6.24 -20.34 8.07
C CYS A 227 -6.93 -19.93 6.78
N ALA A 228 -6.76 -20.72 5.71
CA ALA A 228 -7.44 -20.50 4.44
C ALA A 228 -8.97 -20.57 4.59
N THR A 229 -9.49 -21.41 5.47
CA THR A 229 -10.94 -21.43 5.78
C THR A 229 -11.38 -20.13 6.45
N TYR A 230 -10.66 -19.67 7.48
CA TYR A 230 -10.98 -18.41 8.15
C TYR A 230 -10.94 -17.23 7.19
N TYR A 231 -9.89 -17.15 6.39
CA TYR A 231 -9.73 -16.10 5.41
C TYR A 231 -10.89 -16.06 4.42
N LYS A 232 -11.22 -17.18 3.77
CA LYS A 232 -12.35 -17.24 2.81
C LYS A 232 -13.69 -16.88 3.44
N GLN A 233 -13.94 -17.36 4.66
CA GLN A 233 -15.18 -17.07 5.37
C GLN A 233 -15.27 -15.58 5.74
N PHE A 234 -14.18 -15.02 6.28
CA PHE A 234 -14.08 -13.60 6.60
C PHE A 234 -14.23 -12.72 5.37
N THR A 235 -13.52 -13.02 4.27
CA THR A 235 -13.63 -12.30 3.00
C THR A 235 -15.06 -12.32 2.46
N CYS A 236 -15.76 -13.47 2.55
CA CYS A 236 -17.18 -13.53 2.21
C CYS A 236 -18.03 -12.58 3.07
N HIS A 237 -17.78 -12.48 4.38
CA HIS A 237 -18.46 -11.49 5.23
C HIS A 237 -18.11 -10.06 4.85
N ALA A 238 -16.84 -9.77 4.55
CA ALA A 238 -16.39 -8.43 4.19
C ALA A 238 -17.00 -7.93 2.88
N LEU A 239 -17.19 -8.82 1.90
CA LEU A 239 -17.74 -8.52 0.58
C LEU A 239 -19.27 -8.66 0.51
N ALA A 240 -19.94 -9.12 1.57
CA ALA A 240 -21.38 -9.32 1.56
C ALA A 240 -22.13 -7.97 1.56
N ALA A 241 -23.01 -7.81 0.58
CA ALA A 241 -23.97 -6.70 0.45
C ALA A 241 -25.34 -7.08 1.02
#